data_AF-A0AAD6Y1J1-F1
#
_entry.id   AF-A0AAD6Y1J1-F1
#
_cell.length_a   1.000
_cell.length_b   1.000
_cell.length_c   1.000
_cell.angle_alpha   90.00
_cell.angle_beta   90.00
_cell.angle_gamma   90.00
#
_symmetry.space_group_name_H-M   'P 1'
#
loop_
_entity.id
_entity.type
_entity.pdbx_description
1 polymer ?
#
loop_
_entity_poly.entity_id
_entity_poly.type
_entity_poly.pdbx_seq_one_letter_code
_entity_poly.pdbx_strand_id
1 'polypeptide(L)'
;MHAAISAEKQEARVAALRAEIESLETEFGRGDDAEAIVKKHIKLLHRYNEAKDATQILIGKLAAQRETTIRQIHEDLELLDD
;
A
#
# COMPACT_ATOMS: atom_id res chain seq x y z
N MET A 1 -30.38 -32.24 -13.17
CA MET A 1 -30.18 -32.12 -14.63
C MET A 1 -29.27 -30.92 -14.87
N HIS A 2 -27.97 -31.15 -15.09
CA HIS A 2 -27.05 -30.06 -15.44
C HIS A 2 -27.25 -29.72 -16.92
N ALA A 3 -27.68 -28.49 -17.21
CA ALA A 3 -27.83 -28.01 -18.57
C ALA A 3 -26.46 -28.09 -19.28
N ALA A 4 -26.38 -28.91 -20.33
CA ALA A 4 -25.20 -29.00 -21.18
C ALA A 4 -25.07 -27.67 -21.94
N ILE A 5 -24.26 -26.77 -21.43
CA ILE A 5 -23.80 -25.60 -22.17
C ILE A 5 -23.02 -26.14 -23.37
N SER A 6 -23.45 -25.81 -24.60
CA SER A 6 -22.78 -26.20 -25.85
C SER A 6 -21.26 -26.01 -25.74
N ALA A 7 -20.47 -26.96 -26.26
CA ALA A 7 -19.00 -26.90 -26.25
C ALA A 7 -18.47 -25.55 -26.76
N GLU A 8 -19.12 -24.98 -27.77
CA GLU A 8 -18.82 -23.66 -28.34
C GLU A 8 -18.98 -22.51 -27.33
N LYS A 9 -20.02 -22.56 -26.48
CA LYS A 9 -20.23 -21.57 -25.41
C LYS A 9 -19.23 -21.74 -24.27
N GLN A 10 -18.77 -22.97 -24.03
CA GLN A 10 -17.72 -23.24 -23.05
C GLN A 10 -16.37 -22.69 -23.56
N GLU A 11 -16.03 -22.91 -24.83
CA GLU A 11 -14.82 -22.36 -25.46
C GLU A 11 -14.82 -20.84 -25.48
N ALA A 12 -15.94 -20.20 -25.85
CA ALA A 12 -16.07 -18.75 -25.82
C ALA A 12 -15.88 -18.18 -24.41
N ARG A 13 -16.42 -18.86 -23.38
CA ARG A 13 -16.24 -18.45 -21.99
C ARG A 13 -14.80 -18.63 -21.51
N VAL A 14 -14.12 -19.69 -21.92
CA VAL A 14 -12.70 -19.92 -21.60
C VAL A 14 -11.83 -18.85 -22.27
N ALA A 15 -12.11 -18.49 -23.53
CA ALA A 15 -11.39 -17.43 -24.24
C ALA A 15 -11.57 -16.06 -23.56
N ALA A 16 -12.80 -15.71 -23.16
CA ALA A 16 -13.07 -14.47 -22.45
C ALA A 16 -12.34 -14.39 -21.10
N LEU A 17 -12.37 -15.47 -20.31
CA LEU A 17 -11.67 -15.55 -19.02
C LEU A 17 -10.15 -15.45 -19.19
N ARG A 18 -9.58 -16.02 -20.25
CA ARG A 18 -8.14 -15.90 -20.53
C ARG A 18 -7.73 -14.46 -20.87
N ALA A 19 -8.54 -13.76 -21.68
CA ALA A 19 -8.29 -12.36 -22.00
C ALA A 19 -8.40 -11.45 -20.76
N GLU A 20 -9.35 -11.75 -19.88
CA GLU A 20 -9.50 -11.05 -18.60
C GLU A 20 -8.30 -11.29 -17.68
N ILE A 21 -7.82 -12.54 -17.57
CA ILE A 21 -6.61 -12.87 -16.81
C ILE A 21 -5.39 -12.11 -17.36
N GLU A 22 -5.22 -12.06 -18.69
CA GLU A 22 -4.09 -11.34 -19.31
C GLU A 22 -4.15 -9.83 -19.06
N SER A 23 -5.34 -9.24 -19.09
CA SER A 23 -5.56 -7.83 -18.73
C SER A 23 -5.17 -7.57 -17.27
N LEU A 24 -5.63 -8.43 -16.35
CA LEU A 24 -5.32 -8.31 -14.93
C LEU A 24 -3.83 -8.54 -14.63
N GLU A 25 -3.20 -9.52 -15.28
CA GLU A 25 -1.75 -9.76 -15.15
C GLU A 25 -0.92 -8.58 -15.67
N THR A 26 -1.40 -7.87 -16.70
CA THR A 26 -0.73 -6.67 -17.22
C THR A 26 -0.85 -5.49 -16.26
N GLU A 27 -2.01 -5.32 -15.61
CA GLU A 27 -2.27 -4.23 -14.67
C GLU A 27 -1.57 -4.43 -13.33
N PHE A 28 -1.56 -5.66 -12.80
CA PHE A 28 -1.09 -5.96 -11.44
C PHE A 28 0.31 -6.60 -11.37
N GLY A 29 0.93 -6.88 -12.51
CA GLY A 29 2.23 -7.55 -12.58
C GLY A 29 2.07 -9.07 -12.73
N ARG A 30 2.72 -9.62 -13.75
CA ARG A 30 2.57 -11.04 -14.10
C ARG A 30 3.34 -11.92 -13.13
N GLY A 31 2.62 -12.64 -12.27
CA GLY A 31 3.22 -13.58 -11.31
C GLY A 31 3.75 -12.94 -10.03
N ASP A 32 3.43 -11.67 -9.78
CA ASP A 32 3.67 -11.07 -8.49
C ASP A 32 2.65 -11.63 -7.48
N ASP A 33 3.15 -12.12 -6.34
CA ASP A 33 2.31 -12.55 -5.24
C ASP A 33 1.68 -11.31 -4.58
N ALA A 34 0.41 -11.05 -4.92
CA ALA A 34 -0.35 -9.93 -4.39
C ALA A 34 -0.35 -9.92 -2.85
N GLU A 35 -0.37 -11.09 -2.20
CA GLU A 35 -0.30 -11.19 -0.74
C GLU A 35 1.07 -10.71 -0.24
N ALA A 36 2.16 -11.09 -0.92
CA ALA A 36 3.51 -10.63 -0.59
C ALA A 36 3.67 -9.12 -0.76
N ILE A 37 3.09 -8.53 -1.82
CA ILE A 37 3.10 -7.08 -2.05
C ILE A 37 2.38 -6.35 -0.91
N VAL A 38 1.16 -6.76 -0.59
CA VAL A 38 0.36 -6.14 0.48
C VAL A 38 1.07 -6.28 1.82
N LYS A 39 1.62 -7.47 2.12
CA LYS A 39 2.38 -7.73 3.35
C LYS A 39 3.63 -6.87 3.46
N LYS A 40 4.35 -6.64 2.35
CA LYS A 40 5.49 -5.72 2.30
C LYS A 40 5.03 -4.29 2.59
N HIS A 41 3.93 -3.86 1.98
CA HIS A 41 3.39 -2.52 2.18
C HIS A 41 2.98 -2.28 3.64
N ILE A 42 2.26 -3.23 4.25
CA ILE A 42 1.87 -3.18 5.67
C ILE A 42 3.11 -3.05 6.58
N LYS A 43 4.16 -3.84 6.34
CA LYS A 43 5.40 -3.76 7.11
C LYS A 43 6.07 -2.39 6.98
N LEU A 44 6.12 -1.83 5.78
CA LEU A 44 6.69 -0.50 5.55
C LEU A 44 5.89 0.57 6.28
N LEU A 45 4.55 0.48 6.24
CA LEU A 45 3.67 1.44 6.92
C LEU A 45 3.84 1.39 8.43
N HIS A 46 3.91 0.19 9.03
CA HIS A 46 4.19 0.06 10.47
C HIS A 46 5.55 0.65 10.84
N ARG A 47 6.59 0.35 10.07
CA ARG A 47 7.94 0.89 10.32
C ARG A 47 7.97 2.41 10.20
N TYR A 48 7.26 2.96 9.22
CA TYR A 48 7.12 4.41 9.07
C TYR A 48 6.44 5.03 10.29
N ASN A 49 5.30 4.47 10.73
CA ASN A 49 4.58 4.97 11.88
C ASN A 49 5.41 4.90 13.16
N GLU A 50 6.10 3.78 13.42
CA GLU A 50 6.98 3.63 14.58
C GLU A 50 8.10 4.67 14.58
N ALA A 51 8.75 4.90 13.44
CA ALA A 51 9.79 5.91 13.30
C ALA A 51 9.24 7.33 13.48
N LYS A 52 8.08 7.62 12.91
CA LYS A 52 7.38 8.90 13.05
C LYS A 52 7.04 9.17 14.51
N ASP A 53 6.47 8.20 15.21
CA ASP A 53 6.05 8.34 16.60
C ASP A 53 7.26 8.53 17.53
N ALA A 54 8.32 7.75 17.34
CA ALA A 54 9.58 7.93 18.08
C ALA A 54 10.18 9.32 17.86
N THR A 55 10.16 9.80 16.62
CA THR A 55 10.63 11.15 16.25
C THR A 55 9.77 12.21 16.92
N GLN A 56 8.45 12.06 16.90
CA GLN A 56 7.51 13.01 17.52
C GLN A 56 7.73 13.13 19.03
N ILE A 57 8.02 12.01 19.71
CA ILE A 57 8.37 12.00 21.15
C ILE A 57 9.65 12.80 21.39
N LEU A 58 10.68 12.62 20.55
CA LEU A 58 11.93 13.37 20.66
C LEU A 58 11.73 14.85 20.40
N ILE A 59 10.94 15.22 19.38
CA ILE A 59 10.58 16.62 19.11
C ILE A 59 9.85 17.23 20.30
N GLY A 60 8.89 16.51 20.91
CA GLY A 60 8.19 16.98 22.10
C GLY A 60 9.13 17.27 23.27
N LYS A 61 10.11 16.38 23.52
CA LYS A 61 11.13 16.60 24.54
C LYS A 61 12.04 17.79 24.23
N LEU A 62 12.43 17.95 22.96
CA LEU A 62 13.26 19.06 22.51
C LEU A 62 12.55 20.40 22.65
N ALA A 63 11.26 20.45 22.28
CA ALA A 63 10.42 21.63 22.44
C ALA A 63 10.33 22.05 23.91
N ALA A 64 10.09 21.09 24.82
CA ALA A 64 10.06 21.34 26.25
C ALA A 64 11.41 21.86 26.79
N GLN A 65 12.53 21.28 26.36
CA GLN A 65 13.86 21.72 26.77
C GLN A 65 14.21 23.13 26.26
N ARG A 66 13.69 23.52 25.11
CA ARG A 66 13.90 24.84 24.49
C ARG A 66 12.83 25.87 24.88
N GLU A 67 11.89 25.50 25.75
CA GLU A 67 10.74 26.33 26.13
C GLU A 67 9.98 26.89 24.91
N THR A 68 9.90 26.10 23.85
CA THR A 68 9.23 26.48 22.59
C THR A 68 8.14 25.48 22.24
N THR A 69 7.39 25.76 21.17
CA THR A 69 6.32 24.89 20.71
C THR A 69 6.85 23.80 19.79
N ILE A 70 6.13 22.67 19.73
CA ILE A 70 6.41 21.59 18.77
C ILE A 70 6.39 22.14 17.33
N ARG A 71 5.48 23.06 17.01
CA ARG A 71 5.37 23.68 15.69
C ARG A 71 6.65 24.45 15.32
N GLN A 72 7.18 25.25 16.25
CA GLN A 72 8.43 25.99 16.02
C GLN A 72 9.59 25.02 15.74
N ILE A 73 9.67 23.89 16.46
CA ILE A 73 10.69 22.88 16.16
C ILE A 73 10.51 22.26 14.76
N HIS A 74 9.26 22.06 14.30
CA HIS A 74 9.02 21.59 12.93
C HIS A 74 9.44 22.63 11.89
N GLU A 75 9.20 23.92 12.15
CA GLU A 75 9.65 25.03 11.31
C GLU A 75 11.19 25.10 11.28
N ASP A 76 11.84 25.07 12.45
CA ASP A 76 13.30 25.14 12.60
C ASP A 76 14.04 23.97 11.95
N LEU A 77 13.39 22.80 11.84
CA LEU A 77 13.94 21.59 11.24
C LEU A 77 13.43 21.33 9.81
N GLU A 78 12.67 22.25 9.22
CA GLU A 78 12.11 22.12 7.87
C GLU A 78 11.26 20.83 7.70
N LEU A 79 10.49 20.49 8.74
CA LEU A 79 9.61 19.32 8.82
C LEU A 79 8.13 19.66 8.61
N LEU A 80 7.81 20.87 8.16
CA LEU A 80 6.44 21.20 7.77
C LEU A 80 6.11 20.53 6.44
N ASP A 81 4.93 19.91 6.36
CA ASP A 81 4.37 19.47 5.08
C ASP A 81 3.96 20.71 4.26
N ASP A 82 4.20 20.69 2.94
CA ASP A 82 3.64 21.66 1.97
C ASP A 82 2.10 21.57 1.87
#